data_AF-X1PHS7-F1
#
_entry.id   AF-X1PHS7-F1
#
_cell.length_a   1.000
_cell.length_b   1.000
_cell.length_c   1.000
_cell.angle_alpha   90.00
_cell.angle_beta   90.00
_cell.angle_gamma   90.00
#
_symmetry.space_group_name_H-M   'P 1'
#
loop_
_entity.id
_entity.type
_entity.pdbx_description
1 polymer ?
#
loop_
_entity_poly.entity_id
_entity_poly.type
_entity_poly.pdbx_seq_one_letter_code
_entity_poly.pdbx_strand_id
1 'polypeptide(L)' 'VRSHAMNLVGVDMKGQTLLKWRVENSWGEDSGSKGFWAMYDNWFDMNVYNIIVLKKYVPKEIQDIAKQSPVILPPWDPML' A
#
# COMPACT_ATOMS: atom_id res chain seq x y z
N VAL A 1 -2.02 -13.23 3.20
CA VAL A 1 -0.55 -13.16 3.34
C VAL A 1 -0.04 -12.13 2.35
N ARG A 2 0.82 -11.21 2.78
CA ARG A 2 1.48 -10.25 1.89
C ARG A 2 2.52 -10.98 1.06
N SER A 3 2.49 -10.85 -0.27
CA SER A 3 3.39 -11.62 -1.15
C SER A 3 4.29 -10.75 -2.03
N HIS A 4 3.94 -9.49 -2.26
CA HIS A 4 4.65 -8.64 -3.22
C HIS A 4 4.57 -7.16 -2.82
N ALA A 5 5.59 -6.39 -3.19
CA ALA A 5 5.65 -4.94 -2.99
C ALA A 5 5.70 -4.23 -4.34
N MET A 6 4.96 -3.14 -4.46
CA MET A 6 4.84 -2.33 -5.68
C MET A 6 4.72 -0.85 -5.30
N ASN A 7 4.80 0.04 -6.30
CA ASN A 7 4.73 1.49 -6.09
C ASN A 7 3.37 2.06 -6.52
N LEU A 8 2.72 2.82 -5.65
CA LEU A 8 1.57 3.64 -6.02
C LEU A 8 2.09 4.94 -6.66
N VAL A 9 1.73 5.19 -7.91
CA VAL A 9 2.25 6.33 -8.69
C VAL A 9 1.16 7.26 -9.22
N GLY A 10 -0.10 6.97 -8.92
CA GLY A 10 -1.24 7.81 -9.30
C GLY A 10 -2.55 7.29 -8.74
N VAL A 11 -3.56 8.14 -8.81
CA VAL A 11 -4.92 7.84 -8.36
C VAL A 11 -5.91 8.41 -9.37
N ASP A 12 -6.95 7.63 -9.67
CA ASP A 12 -8.10 8.05 -10.46
C ASP A 12 -9.26 8.34 -9.51
N MET A 13 -9.84 9.54 -9.63
CA MET A 13 -10.90 10.03 -8.75
C MET A 13 -12.04 10.64 -9.56
N LYS A 14 -13.27 10.40 -9.11
CA LYS A 14 -14.47 11.11 -9.55
C LYS A 14 -14.96 12.01 -8.43
N GLY A 15 -14.56 13.28 -8.48
CA GLY A 15 -14.79 14.21 -7.38
C GLY A 15 -13.98 13.80 -6.15
N GLN A 16 -14.66 13.49 -5.04
CA GLN A 16 -14.04 12.98 -3.82
C GLN A 16 -14.02 11.44 -3.73
N THR A 17 -14.59 10.74 -4.71
CA THR A 17 -14.63 9.28 -4.74
C THR A 17 -13.39 8.74 -5.44
N LEU A 18 -12.60 7.92 -4.72
CA LEU A 18 -11.48 7.19 -5.28
C LEU A 18 -11.99 5.98 -6.09
N LEU A 19 -11.48 5.79 -7.30
CA LEU A 19 -11.90 4.70 -8.18
C LEU A 19 -10.80 3.65 -8.34
N LYS A 20 -9.59 4.11 -8.66
CA LYS A 20 -8.45 3.24 -8.99
C LYS A 20 -7.14 3.85 -8.56
N TRP A 21 -6.17 2.99 -8.32
CA TRP A 21 -4.77 3.30 -8.11
C TRP A 21 -3.97 2.90 -9.34
N ARG A 22 -3.06 3.76 -9.78
CA ARG A 22 -2.04 3.41 -10.77
C ARG A 22 -0.83 2.83 -10.03
N VAL A 23 -0.44 1.63 -10.41
CA VAL A 23 0.60 0.86 -9.74
C VAL A 23 1.75 0.61 -10.72
N GLU A 24 2.96 0.98 -10.34
CA GLU A 24 4.20 0.58 -11.02
C GLU A 24 4.69 -0.74 -10.42
N ASN A 25 4.93 -1.72 -11.29
CA ASN A 25 5.39 -3.05 -10.91
C ASN A 25 6.83 -3.30 -11.43
N SER A 26 7.49 -4.32 -10.90
CA SER A 26 8.91 -4.62 -11.15
C SER A 26 9.12 -5.86 -12.04
N TRP A 27 8.18 -6.17 -12.93
CA TRP A 27 8.21 -7.36 -13.81
C TRP A 27 8.51 -7.03 -15.28
N GLY A 28 9.15 -5.89 -15.54
CA GLY A 28 9.47 -5.42 -16.88
C GLY A 28 8.29 -4.80 -17.64
N GLU A 29 8.60 -4.17 -18.78
CA GLU A 29 7.61 -3.42 -19.57
C GLU A 29 6.63 -4.33 -20.34
N ASP A 30 7.01 -5.57 -20.62
CA ASP A 30 6.14 -6.54 -21.33
C ASP A 30 4.95 -7.01 -20.47
N SER A 31 4.99 -6.76 -19.16
CA SER A 31 3.93 -7.11 -18.22
C SER A 31 2.94 -5.95 -18.03
N GLY A 32 1.64 -6.26 -18.00
CA GLY A 32 0.59 -5.26 -17.78
C GLY A 32 0.52 -4.24 -18.91
N SER A 33 0.41 -2.95 -18.57
CA SER A 33 0.46 -1.85 -19.53
C SER A 33 1.80 -1.12 -19.38
N LYS A 34 2.83 -1.59 -20.10
CA LYS A 34 4.21 -1.06 -20.01
C LYS A 34 4.77 -1.08 -18.58
N GLY A 35 4.56 -2.17 -17.85
CA GLY A 35 4.97 -2.30 -16.45
C GLY A 35 3.98 -1.72 -15.42
N PHE A 36 2.92 -1.04 -15.87
CA PHE A 36 1.90 -0.47 -14.99
C PHE A 36 0.62 -1.30 -14.92
N TRP A 37 -0.05 -1.20 -13.77
CA TRP A 37 -1.31 -1.85 -13.47
C TRP A 37 -2.32 -0.81 -12.95
N ALA A 38 -3.60 -1.10 -13.14
CA ALA A 38 -4.69 -0.37 -12.49
C ALA A 38 -5.32 -1.26 -11.42
N MET A 39 -5.35 -0.79 -10.19
CA MET A 39 -5.90 -1.50 -9.04
C MET A 39 -7.16 -0.78 -8.58
N TYR A 40 -8.32 -1.44 -8.62
CA TYR A 40 -9.55 -0.85 -8.11
C TYR A 40 -9.48 -0.60 -6.60
N ASP A 41 -10.16 0.43 -6.11
CA ASP A 41 -10.14 0.80 -4.70
C ASP A 41 -10.65 -0.32 -3.78
N ASN A 42 -11.72 -1.02 -4.18
CA ASN A 42 -12.21 -2.19 -3.43
C ASN A 42 -11.19 -3.34 -3.37
N TRP A 43 -10.31 -3.47 -4.36
CA TRP A 43 -9.24 -4.46 -4.32
C TRP A 43 -8.16 -4.03 -3.34
N PHE A 44 -7.87 -2.73 -3.27
CA PHE A 44 -6.95 -2.15 -2.28
C PHE A 44 -7.40 -2.51 -0.87
N ASP A 45 -8.67 -2.26 -0.54
CA ASP A 45 -9.25 -2.54 0.79
C ASP A 45 -9.07 -3.99 1.23
N MET A 46 -9.17 -4.93 0.29
CA MET A 46 -9.13 -6.36 0.59
C MET A 46 -7.72 -6.96 0.59
N ASN A 47 -6.76 -6.36 -0.13
CA ASN A 47 -5.50 -7.03 -0.45
C ASN A 47 -4.25 -6.19 -0.17
N VAL A 48 -4.37 -4.91 0.14
CA VAL A 48 -3.25 -4.06 0.56
C VAL A 48 -3.22 -4.00 2.08
N TYR A 49 -2.11 -4.47 2.64
CA TYR A 49 -1.95 -4.59 4.09
C TYR A 49 -1.06 -3.50 4.69
N ASN A 50 -0.11 -2.98 3.90
CA ASN A 50 0.87 -1.99 4.36
C ASN A 50 1.10 -0.93 3.29
N ILE A 51 1.29 0.31 3.73
CA ILE A 51 1.78 1.42 2.91
C ILE A 51 2.93 2.12 3.66
N ILE A 52 3.85 2.71 2.90
CA ILE A 52 4.95 3.50 3.44
C ILE A 52 4.73 4.94 2.99
N VAL A 53 4.63 5.85 3.95
CA VAL A 53 4.40 7.28 3.71
C VAL A 53 5.42 8.11 4.45
N LEU A 54 5.66 9.33 3.98
CA LEU A 54 6.52 10.27 4.70
C LEU A 54 5.87 10.68 6.03
N LYS A 55 6.64 10.66 7.12
CA LYS A 55 6.17 10.99 8.48
C LYS A 55 5.42 12.33 8.56
N LYS A 56 5.81 13.32 7.76
CA LYS A 56 5.15 14.64 7.71
C LYS A 56 3.65 14.60 7.33
N TYR A 57 3.19 13.52 6.70
CA TYR A 57 1.78 13.31 6.35
C TYR A 57 1.01 12.49 7.38
N VAL A 58 1.67 12.01 8.43
CA VAL A 58 1.06 11.18 9.47
C VAL A 58 0.71 12.06 10.67
N PRO A 59 -0.53 12.04 11.17
CA PRO A 59 -0.91 12.78 12.38
C PRO A 59 -0.02 12.44 13.57
N LYS A 60 0.21 13.41 14.46
CA LYS A 60 1.13 13.26 15.59
C LYS A 60 0.70 12.11 16.51
N GLU A 61 -0.60 11.94 16.75
CA GLU A 61 -1.11 10.84 17.57
C GLU A 61 -0.72 9.46 17.04
N ILE A 62 -0.65 9.27 15.71
CA ILE A 62 -0.25 8.01 15.10
C ILE A 62 1.28 7.85 15.15
N GLN A 63 2.04 8.94 14.99
CA GLN A 63 3.51 8.89 15.14
C GLN A 63 3.92 8.50 16.56
N ASP A 64 3.15 8.90 17.57
CA ASP A 64 3.43 8.59 18.98
C ASP A 64 3.22 7.09 19.30
N ILE A 65 2.41 6.35 18.52
CA ILE A 65 2.27 4.88 18.64
C ILE A 65 3.63 4.19 18.43
N ALA A 66 4.46 4.69 17.50
CA ALA A 66 5.78 4.12 17.22
C ALA A 66 6.78 4.26 18.39
N LYS A 67 6.46 5.03 19.43
CA LYS A 67 7.28 5.18 20.64
C LYS A 67 6.94 4.16 21.73
N GLN A 68 5.83 3.45 21.59
CA GLN A 68 5.40 2.43 22.54
C GLN A 68 6.22 1.15 22.38
N SER A 69 6.21 0.28 23.39
CA SER A 69 6.80 -1.05 23.26
C SER A 69 6.03 -1.85 22.21
N PRO A 70 6.70 -2.44 21.20
CA PRO A 70 6.01 -3.19 20.16
C PRO A 70 5.47 -4.52 20.73
N VAL A 71 4.35 -4.96 20.18
CA VAL A 71 3.86 -6.33 20.40
C VAL A 71 4.78 -7.29 19.65
N ILE A 72 5.37 -8.25 20.37
CA ILE A 72 6.22 -9.28 19.75
C ILE A 72 5.31 -10.37 19.19
N LEU A 73 5.31 -10.51 17.87
CA LEU A 73 4.57 -11.55 17.15
C LEU A 73 5.44 -12.79 16.95
N PRO A 74 4.86 -13.99 16.86
CA PRO A 74 5.60 -15.21 16.56
C PRO A 74 6.19 -15.17 15.14
N PRO A 75 7.29 -15.88 14.86
CA PRO A 75 7.94 -15.87 13.54
C PRO A 75 7.09 -16.33 12.36
N TRP A 76 5.97 -17.02 12.61
CA TRP A 76 5.05 -17.52 11.58
C TRP A 76 3.79 -16.65 11.44
N ASP A 77 3.73 -15.49 12.10
CA ASP A 77 2.60 -14.58 11.97
C ASP A 77 2.45 -14.11 10.50
N PRO A 78 1.25 -14.16 9.91
CA PRO A 78 1.04 -13.80 8.51
C PRO A 78 1.23 -12.31 8.20
N MET A 79 1.41 -11.47 9.23
CA MET A 79 1.74 -10.05 9.11
C MET A 79 3.25 -9.77 9.05
N LEU A 80 4.12 -10.77 9.27
CA LEU A 80 5.56 -10.66 9.03
C LEU A 80 5.90 -10.68 7.54
#